data_AF-J9EMF6-F1
#
_entry.id   AF-J9EMF6-F1
#
_cell.length_a   1.000
_cell.length_b   1.000
_cell.length_c   1.000
_cell.angle_alpha   90.00
_cell.angle_beta   90.00
_cell.angle_gamma   90.00
#
_symmetry.space_group_name_H-M   'P 1'
#
loop_
_entity.id
_entity.type
_entity.pdbx_description
1 polymer ?
#
loop_
_entity_poly.entity_id
_entity_poly.type
_entity_poly.pdbx_seq_one_letter_code
_entity_poly.pdbx_strand_id
1 'polypeptide(L)'
;MEGDPVVQVVLIAESSRLQMMLSTYGIDTQTPHDLEPVKIWPSWRMVKVFESLGKNEKMGLSGRPGRPFGPLNTSKIFKRFGDTILCYPLLFEVKDFYINADPAVLINEIKLNLEFISRRWKLTGRPTFCMVLRGEIMSGEYFSHMLDLLISLKNGCISGVRVRVGRLH
;
A
#
# COMPACT_ATOMS: atom_id res chain seq x y z
N MET A 1 -11.68 9.53 -21.88
CA MET A 1 -10.31 9.11 -21.53
C MET A 1 -10.37 7.61 -21.30
N GLU A 2 -10.21 6.80 -22.34
CA GLU A 2 -10.46 5.36 -22.26
C GLU A 2 -9.15 4.59 -22.16
N GLY A 3 -8.89 4.05 -20.98
CA GLY A 3 -7.76 3.21 -20.64
C GLY A 3 -7.61 3.14 -19.12
N ASP A 4 -7.45 1.94 -18.58
CA ASP A 4 -7.25 1.74 -17.14
C ASP A 4 -6.05 2.57 -16.65
N PRO A 5 -6.13 3.22 -15.46
CA PRO A 5 -5.05 4.05 -14.95
C PRO A 5 -3.79 3.24 -14.67
N VAL A 6 -2.63 3.89 -14.80
CA VAL A 6 -1.37 3.31 -14.33
C VAL A 6 -1.33 3.39 -12.80
N VAL A 7 -1.26 2.24 -12.13
CA VAL A 7 -1.16 2.15 -10.67
C VAL A 7 0.28 2.46 -10.25
N GLN A 8 0.47 3.49 -9.44
CA GLN A 8 1.77 3.77 -8.84
C GLN A 8 2.00 2.79 -7.68
N VAL A 9 3.20 2.24 -7.59
CA VAL A 9 3.60 1.37 -6.49
C VAL A 9 4.77 2.01 -5.78
N VAL A 10 4.64 2.22 -4.47
CA VAL A 10 5.73 2.68 -3.62
C VAL A 10 6.16 1.55 -2.71
N LEU A 11 7.46 1.28 -2.67
CA LEU A 11 8.06 0.19 -1.91
C LEU A 11 8.71 0.75 -0.65
N ILE A 12 8.16 0.39 0.51
CA ILE A 12 8.62 0.91 1.80
C ILE A 12 9.31 -0.21 2.57
N ALA A 13 10.63 -0.15 2.72
CA ALA A 13 11.37 -1.08 3.56
C ALA A 13 11.25 -0.68 5.04
N GLU A 14 11.04 -1.65 5.93
CA GLU A 14 10.92 -1.37 7.37
C GLU A 14 12.22 -0.84 8.01
N SER A 15 13.37 -1.10 7.41
CA SER A 15 14.68 -0.71 7.92
C SER A 15 15.67 -0.41 6.79
N SER A 16 16.68 0.42 7.09
CA SER A 16 17.80 0.68 6.18
C SER A 16 18.58 -0.59 5.84
N ARG A 17 18.64 -1.57 6.76
CA ARG A 17 19.24 -2.88 6.50
C ARG A 17 18.51 -3.60 5.36
N LEU A 18 17.18 -3.67 5.42
CA LEU A 18 16.38 -4.30 4.38
C LEU A 18 16.46 -3.52 3.06
N GLN A 19 16.42 -2.19 3.12
CA GLN A 19 16.61 -1.32 1.95
C GLN A 19 17.94 -1.60 1.24
N MET A 20 19.06 -1.68 1.98
CA MET A 20 20.38 -2.01 1.42
C MET A 20 20.45 -3.42 0.87
N MET A 21 19.78 -4.40 1.50
CA MET A 21 19.72 -5.76 0.96
C MET A 21 18.98 -5.76 -0.39
N LEU A 22 17.81 -5.14 -0.47
CA LEU A 22 16.99 -5.08 -1.69
C LEU A 22 17.66 -4.32 -2.83
N SER A 23 18.48 -3.31 -2.53
CA SER A 23 19.24 -2.58 -3.55
C SER A 23 20.30 -3.45 -4.22
N THR A 24 20.84 -4.48 -3.55
CA THR A 24 21.75 -5.45 -4.20
C THR A 24 21.08 -6.24 -5.32
N TYR A 25 19.75 -6.34 -5.31
CA TYR A 25 18.93 -6.94 -6.36
C TYR A 25 18.36 -5.91 -7.34
N GLY A 26 18.80 -4.65 -7.26
CA GLY A 26 18.32 -3.55 -8.08
C GLY A 26 16.88 -3.12 -7.74
N ILE A 27 16.40 -3.40 -6.52
CA ILE A 27 15.10 -2.95 -6.03
C ILE A 27 15.27 -1.73 -5.14
N ASP A 28 14.93 -0.56 -5.68
CA ASP A 28 14.96 0.69 -4.94
C ASP A 28 13.72 0.82 -4.04
N THR A 29 13.96 1.12 -2.76
CA THR A 29 12.91 1.29 -1.75
C THR A 29 13.18 2.52 -0.90
N GLN A 30 12.17 3.01 -0.18
CA GLN A 30 12.31 4.08 0.82
C GLN A 30 12.04 3.51 2.21
N THR A 31 12.66 4.09 3.23
CA THR A 31 12.29 3.84 4.63
C THR A 31 11.27 4.88 5.09
N PRO A 32 10.55 4.63 6.21
CA PRO A 32 9.71 5.67 6.81
C PRO A 32 10.46 6.97 7.14
N HIS A 33 11.78 6.88 7.39
CA HIS A 33 12.61 8.06 7.64
C HIS A 33 12.90 8.85 6.36
N ASP A 34 13.17 8.17 5.24
CA ASP A 34 13.40 8.80 3.93
C ASP A 34 12.18 9.56 3.39
N LEU A 35 11.00 9.29 3.96
CA LEU A 35 9.73 9.83 3.52
C LEU A 35 9.29 11.09 4.23
N GLU A 36 9.97 11.52 5.29
CA GLU A 36 9.54 12.73 5.99
C GLU A 36 9.49 13.94 5.05
N PRO A 37 8.38 14.71 5.04
CA PRO A 37 7.31 14.74 6.04
C PRO A 37 6.13 13.77 5.80
N VAL A 38 6.12 13.00 4.71
CA VAL A 38 5.04 12.05 4.39
C VAL A 38 4.99 10.92 5.43
N LYS A 39 3.80 10.72 6.01
CA LYS A 39 3.56 9.71 7.05
C LYS A 39 2.90 8.47 6.46
N ILE A 40 3.53 7.32 6.65
CA ILE A 40 2.95 6.02 6.29
C ILE A 40 2.11 5.51 7.45
N TRP A 41 0.81 5.36 7.24
CA TRP A 41 -0.14 4.94 8.27
C TRP A 41 -0.75 3.57 7.98
N PRO A 42 -1.03 2.77 9.03
CA PRO A 42 -1.89 1.60 8.90
C PRO A 42 -3.34 2.00 8.60
N SER A 43 -4.08 1.10 7.97
CA SER A 43 -5.46 1.33 7.55
C SER A 43 -6.42 1.51 8.72
N TRP A 44 -6.21 0.82 9.85
CA TRP A 44 -7.04 1.00 11.05
C TRP A 44 -7.02 2.42 11.60
N ARG A 45 -5.89 3.14 11.47
CA ARG A 45 -5.78 4.53 11.93
C ARG A 45 -6.63 5.45 11.07
N MET A 46 -6.69 5.18 9.77
CA MET A 46 -7.58 5.89 8.85
C MET A 46 -9.06 5.61 9.16
N VAL A 47 -9.42 4.37 9.54
CA VAL A 47 -10.77 4.04 10.00
C VAL A 47 -11.16 4.93 11.19
N LYS A 48 -10.29 5.07 12.20
CA LYS A 48 -10.55 5.92 13.37
C LYS A 48 -10.72 7.40 13.05
N VAL A 49 -9.94 7.95 12.12
CA VAL A 49 -10.15 9.32 11.66
C VAL A 49 -11.50 9.44 10.96
N PHE A 50 -11.84 8.49 10.10
CA PHE A 50 -13.06 8.55 9.30
C PHE A 50 -14.33 8.25 10.09
N GLU A 51 -14.26 7.56 11.23
CA GLU A 51 -15.40 7.39 12.17
C GLU A 51 -15.97 8.74 12.61
N SER A 52 -15.12 9.78 12.72
CA SER A 52 -15.57 11.14 13.09
C SER A 52 -16.32 11.86 11.97
N LEU A 53 -16.24 11.39 10.72
CA LEU A 53 -16.93 12.02 9.60
C LEU A 53 -18.44 11.79 9.73
N GLY A 54 -19.21 12.88 9.69
CA GLY A 54 -20.66 12.85 9.83
C GLY A 54 -21.14 12.71 11.28
N LYS A 55 -20.25 12.75 12.27
CA LYS A 55 -20.66 12.77 13.68
C LYS A 55 -21.32 14.13 13.99
N ASN A 56 -22.52 14.10 14.55
CA ASN A 56 -23.24 15.27 15.02
C ASN A 56 -24.10 14.90 16.23
N GLU A 57 -23.67 15.33 17.41
CA GLU A 57 -24.32 14.96 18.67
C GLU A 57 -25.72 15.55 18.80
N LYS A 58 -25.95 16.77 18.30
CA LYS A 58 -27.28 17.42 18.33
C LYS A 58 -28.31 16.70 17.47
N MET A 59 -27.87 16.07 16.38
CA MET A 59 -28.72 15.30 15.47
C MET A 59 -28.72 13.80 15.76
N GLY A 60 -28.03 13.34 16.81
CA GLY A 60 -27.90 11.91 17.12
C GLY A 60 -27.10 11.10 16.09
N LEU A 61 -26.29 11.75 15.24
CA LEU A 61 -25.49 11.08 14.22
C LEU A 61 -24.15 10.62 14.83
N SER A 62 -23.91 9.31 14.83
CA SER A 62 -22.68 8.71 15.38
C SER A 62 -21.46 8.80 14.46
N GLY A 63 -21.65 9.19 13.19
CA GLY A 63 -20.60 9.26 12.17
C GLY A 63 -20.51 8.01 11.30
N ARG A 64 -19.40 7.87 10.57
CA ARG A 64 -19.18 6.75 9.66
C ARG A 64 -18.95 5.47 10.50
N PRO A 65 -19.63 4.35 10.19
CA PRO A 65 -19.31 3.07 10.81
C PRO A 65 -17.85 2.66 10.58
N GLY A 66 -17.24 1.99 11.56
CA GLY A 66 -15.84 1.53 11.57
C GLY A 66 -15.52 0.41 10.58
N ARG A 67 -15.85 0.60 9.30
CA ARG A 67 -15.60 -0.37 8.22
C ARG A 67 -14.16 -0.27 7.72
N PRO A 68 -13.50 -1.41 7.39
CA PRO A 68 -12.13 -1.43 6.90
C PRO A 68 -11.90 -0.50 5.69
N PHE A 69 -10.68 0.02 5.61
CA PHE A 69 -10.23 0.79 4.46
C PHE A 69 -9.86 -0.15 3.32
N GLY A 70 -10.76 -0.31 2.35
CA GLY A 70 -10.51 -1.12 1.17
C GLY A 70 -9.44 -0.54 0.23
N PRO A 71 -9.04 -1.29 -0.81
CA PRO A 71 -7.87 -1.00 -1.64
C PRO A 71 -7.93 0.37 -2.35
N LEU A 72 -9.14 0.82 -2.72
CA LEU A 72 -9.35 2.15 -3.32
C LEU A 72 -9.12 3.29 -2.32
N ASN A 73 -9.39 3.09 -1.03
CA ASN A 73 -9.17 4.13 -0.04
C ASN A 73 -7.73 4.15 0.45
N THR A 74 -7.07 2.99 0.57
CA THR A 74 -5.65 2.93 0.91
C THR A 74 -4.77 3.45 -0.23
N SER A 75 -5.23 3.37 -1.47
CA SER A 75 -4.51 3.90 -2.64
C SER A 75 -4.61 5.41 -2.86
N LYS A 76 -5.16 6.15 -1.89
CA LYS A 76 -5.27 7.61 -1.90
C LYS A 76 -4.17 8.23 -1.06
N ILE A 77 -3.74 9.42 -1.47
CA ILE A 77 -2.92 10.31 -0.66
C ILE A 77 -3.85 11.29 0.07
N PHE A 78 -3.69 11.39 1.39
CA PHE A 78 -4.48 12.27 2.24
C PHE A 78 -3.64 13.45 2.72
N LYS A 79 -4.30 14.57 3.00
CA LYS A 79 -3.69 15.71 3.70
C LYS A 79 -4.44 15.95 5.00
N ARG A 80 -3.72 16.08 6.12
CA ARG A 80 -4.29 16.35 7.45
C ARG A 80 -3.34 17.22 8.25
N PHE A 81 -3.78 18.41 8.66
CA PHE A 81 -2.99 19.35 9.47
C PHE A 81 -1.56 19.63 8.93
N GLY A 82 -1.40 19.72 7.61
CA GLY A 82 -0.11 19.92 6.96
C GLY A 82 0.66 18.62 6.65
N ASP A 83 0.32 17.51 7.31
CA ASP A 83 0.90 16.21 7.00
C ASP A 83 0.31 15.62 5.72
N THR A 84 1.17 15.07 4.88
CA THR A 84 0.78 14.18 3.80
C THR A 84 0.78 12.75 4.34
N ILE A 85 -0.31 12.01 4.14
CA ILE A 85 -0.49 10.67 4.68
C ILE A 85 -0.74 9.70 3.53
N LEU A 86 0.03 8.62 3.51
CA LEU A 86 -0.23 7.48 2.64
C LEU A 86 -0.53 6.25 3.51
N CYS A 87 -1.55 5.50 3.12
CA CYS A 87 -2.01 4.35 3.87
C CYS A 87 -1.58 3.06 3.17
N TYR A 88 -1.03 2.10 3.91
CA TYR A 88 -0.82 0.77 3.35
C TYR A 88 -2.06 -0.12 3.54
N PRO A 89 -2.33 -1.06 2.60
CA PRO A 89 -3.41 -2.03 2.71
C PRO A 89 -3.32 -2.94 3.94
N LEU A 90 -4.48 -3.45 4.38
CA LEU A 90 -4.62 -4.36 5.52
C LEU A 90 -3.70 -5.59 5.42
N LEU A 91 -3.43 -6.09 4.21
CA LEU A 91 -2.56 -7.25 3.97
C LEU A 91 -1.10 -7.04 4.45
N PHE A 92 -0.66 -5.80 4.71
CA PHE A 92 0.67 -5.51 5.28
C PHE A 92 0.62 -5.12 6.78
N GLU A 93 -0.54 -5.26 7.43
CA GLU A 93 -0.67 -5.06 8.89
C GLU A 93 -0.18 -6.29 9.67
N VAL A 94 0.51 -6.04 10.79
CA VAL A 94 1.11 -7.08 11.65
C VAL A 94 0.06 -7.72 12.58
N LYS A 95 -1.09 -7.06 12.78
CA LYS A 95 -2.15 -7.57 13.66
C LYS A 95 -3.09 -8.46 12.86
N ASP A 96 -3.17 -9.73 13.29
CA ASP A 96 -4.27 -10.66 13.03
C ASP A 96 -4.48 -11.16 11.58
N PHE A 97 -3.41 -11.37 10.78
CA PHE A 97 -3.57 -12.06 9.49
C PHE A 97 -2.56 -13.19 9.26
N TYR A 98 -3.10 -14.41 9.16
CA TYR A 98 -2.42 -15.63 8.69
C TYR A 98 -1.98 -15.57 7.22
N ILE A 99 -2.40 -14.56 6.47
CA ILE A 99 -2.00 -14.37 5.05
C ILE A 99 -0.49 -14.18 4.91
N ASN A 100 0.19 -13.67 5.94
CA ASN A 100 1.66 -13.55 5.95
C ASN A 100 2.38 -14.89 6.18
N ALA A 101 1.67 -15.97 6.50
CA ALA A 101 2.26 -17.29 6.67
C ALA A 101 2.55 -17.99 5.33
N ASP A 102 1.86 -17.60 4.25
CA ASP A 102 2.08 -18.13 2.90
C ASP A 102 2.33 -16.99 1.89
N PRO A 103 3.59 -16.81 1.46
CA PRO A 103 3.97 -15.80 0.48
C PRO A 103 3.27 -15.96 -0.88
N ALA A 104 2.84 -17.16 -1.27
CA ALA A 104 2.06 -17.33 -2.51
C ALA A 104 0.67 -16.68 -2.40
N VAL A 105 0.01 -16.81 -1.24
CA VAL A 105 -1.26 -16.15 -0.96
C VAL A 105 -1.06 -14.63 -0.92
N LEU A 106 0.01 -14.15 -0.28
CA LEU A 106 0.34 -12.72 -0.25
C LEU A 106 0.55 -12.14 -1.65
N ILE A 107 1.33 -12.81 -2.50
CA ILE A 107 1.56 -12.41 -3.90
C ILE A 107 0.25 -12.37 -4.68
N ASN A 108 -0.63 -13.36 -4.49
CA ASN A 108 -1.94 -13.40 -5.13
C ASN A 108 -2.83 -12.23 -4.68
N GLU A 109 -2.90 -11.96 -3.38
CA GLU A 109 -3.65 -10.82 -2.83
C GLU A 109 -3.15 -9.48 -3.37
N ILE A 110 -1.82 -9.30 -3.49
CA ILE A 110 -1.24 -8.08 -4.09
C ILE A 110 -1.72 -7.93 -5.55
N LYS A 111 -1.67 -9.00 -6.35
CA LYS A 111 -2.15 -8.98 -7.75
C LYS A 111 -3.63 -8.62 -7.83
N LEU A 112 -4.47 -9.25 -7.00
CA LEU A 112 -5.91 -8.97 -6.95
C LEU A 112 -6.20 -7.52 -6.54
N ASN A 113 -5.46 -6.99 -5.57
CA ASN A 113 -5.58 -5.59 -5.16
C ASN A 113 -5.23 -4.63 -6.29
N LEU A 114 -4.11 -4.83 -6.97
CA LEU A 114 -3.67 -4.01 -8.10
C LEU A 114 -4.69 -4.05 -9.26
N GLU A 115 -5.21 -5.23 -9.59
CA GLU A 115 -6.26 -5.39 -10.60
C GLU A 115 -7.54 -4.67 -10.22
N PHE A 116 -7.99 -4.83 -8.97
CA PHE A 116 -9.17 -4.16 -8.46
C PHE A 116 -9.03 -2.64 -8.49
N ILE A 117 -7.89 -2.12 -8.06
CA ILE A 117 -7.57 -0.68 -8.10
C ILE A 117 -7.60 -0.20 -9.55
N SER A 118 -6.89 -0.86 -10.46
CA SER A 118 -6.85 -0.50 -11.88
C SER A 118 -8.26 -0.40 -12.48
N ARG A 119 -9.10 -1.42 -12.28
CA ARG A 119 -10.45 -1.45 -12.89
C ARG A 119 -11.44 -0.50 -12.24
N ARG A 120 -11.33 -0.26 -10.92
CA ARG A 120 -12.34 0.44 -10.13
C ARG A 120 -11.95 1.87 -9.74
N TRP A 121 -10.75 2.32 -10.06
CA TRP A 121 -10.36 3.70 -9.81
C TRP A 121 -11.10 4.66 -10.75
N LYS A 122 -11.92 5.55 -10.16
CA LYS A 122 -12.72 6.56 -10.89
C LYS A 122 -12.38 7.99 -10.50
N LEU A 123 -11.36 8.18 -9.65
CA LEU A 123 -10.93 9.50 -9.20
C LEU A 123 -9.88 10.08 -10.14
N THR A 124 -9.74 11.40 -10.11
CA THR A 124 -8.65 12.10 -10.79
C THR A 124 -7.32 11.75 -10.16
N GLY A 125 -6.27 11.67 -10.97
CA GLY A 125 -4.92 11.30 -10.53
C GLY A 125 -4.70 9.79 -10.52
N ARG A 126 -3.46 9.39 -10.27
CA ARG A 126 -3.05 7.97 -10.26
C ARG A 126 -3.23 7.38 -8.87
N PRO A 127 -3.79 6.16 -8.73
CA PRO A 127 -3.80 5.47 -7.46
C PRO A 127 -2.37 5.12 -7.04
N THR A 128 -2.06 5.25 -5.76
CA THR A 128 -0.74 4.92 -5.19
C THR A 128 -0.86 3.77 -4.20
N PHE A 129 -0.44 2.58 -4.62
CA PHE A 129 -0.40 1.38 -3.79
C PHE A 129 0.88 1.35 -2.94
N CYS A 130 0.72 1.41 -1.62
CA CYS A 130 1.83 1.39 -0.67
C CYS A 130 2.13 -0.03 -0.21
N MET A 131 3.27 -0.58 -0.64
CA MET A 131 3.72 -1.92 -0.28
C MET A 131 4.81 -1.83 0.79
N VAL A 132 4.51 -2.32 2.00
CA VAL A 132 5.45 -2.34 3.11
C VAL A 132 6.18 -3.69 3.12
N LEU A 133 7.51 -3.66 3.01
CA LEU A 133 8.39 -4.81 2.98
C LEU A 133 9.03 -4.99 4.36
N ARG A 134 8.94 -6.21 4.89
CA ARG A 134 9.47 -6.60 6.21
C ARG A 134 10.48 -7.72 6.07
N GLY A 135 11.47 -7.77 6.97
CA GLY A 135 12.56 -8.72 6.94
C GLY A 135 12.10 -10.17 7.00
N GLU A 136 11.05 -10.46 7.76
CA GLU A 136 10.45 -11.81 7.88
C GLU A 136 9.98 -12.37 6.54
N ILE A 137 9.31 -11.56 5.73
CA ILE A 137 8.81 -11.94 4.40
C ILE A 137 9.94 -11.94 3.35
N MET A 138 10.98 -11.14 3.61
CA MET A 138 12.13 -10.94 2.72
C MET A 138 13.33 -11.81 3.11
N SER A 139 13.12 -12.88 3.88
CA SER A 139 14.15 -13.83 4.32
C SER A 139 13.63 -15.26 4.18
N GLY A 140 14.53 -16.21 3.92
CA GLY A 140 14.20 -17.64 3.88
C GLY A 140 13.75 -18.14 2.49
N GLU A 141 13.09 -19.30 2.48
CA GLU A 141 12.78 -20.08 1.28
C GLU A 141 11.92 -19.33 0.24
N TYR A 142 11.09 -18.41 0.69
CA TYR A 142 10.13 -17.68 -0.15
C TYR A 142 10.67 -16.36 -0.71
N PHE A 143 11.89 -15.98 -0.37
CA PHE A 143 12.50 -14.72 -0.80
C PHE A 143 12.54 -14.60 -2.33
N SER A 144 12.82 -15.70 -3.05
CA SER A 144 12.85 -15.74 -4.52
C SER A 144 11.51 -15.32 -5.13
N HIS A 145 10.40 -15.86 -4.65
CA HIS A 145 9.06 -15.58 -5.16
C HIS A 145 8.66 -14.11 -4.94
N MET A 146 9.01 -13.55 -3.77
CA MET A 146 8.79 -12.13 -3.50
C MET A 146 9.69 -11.24 -4.35
N LEU A 147 10.94 -11.65 -4.58
CA LEU A 147 11.84 -10.92 -5.46
C LEU A 147 11.34 -10.90 -6.91
N ASP A 148 10.85 -12.02 -7.42
CA ASP A 148 10.24 -12.12 -8.75
C ASP A 148 9.02 -11.19 -8.89
N LEU A 149 8.21 -11.08 -7.84
CA LEU A 149 7.12 -10.11 -7.77
C LEU A 149 7.66 -8.67 -7.88
N LEU A 150 8.68 -8.32 -7.09
CA LEU A 150 9.27 -6.97 -7.09
C LEU A 150 9.89 -6.61 -8.45
N ILE A 151 10.57 -7.55 -9.09
CA ILE A 151 11.11 -7.40 -10.45
C ILE A 151 9.97 -7.21 -11.46
N SER A 152 8.90 -7.99 -11.35
CA SER A 152 7.72 -7.86 -12.22
C SER A 152 7.07 -6.48 -12.08
N LEU A 153 6.97 -5.95 -10.85
CA LEU A 153 6.47 -4.60 -10.60
C LEU A 153 7.37 -3.54 -11.25
N LYS A 154 8.69 -3.70 -11.17
CA LYS A 154 9.66 -2.80 -11.79
C LYS A 154 9.57 -2.80 -13.33
N ASN A 155 9.27 -3.95 -13.93
CA ASN A 155 9.08 -4.09 -15.38
C ASN A 155 7.80 -3.41 -15.91
N GLY A 156 6.92 -2.94 -15.04
CA GLY A 156 5.83 -2.02 -15.40
C GLY A 156 4.51 -2.69 -15.79
N CYS A 157 4.43 -4.02 -15.73
CA CYS A 157 3.18 -4.75 -15.96
C CYS A 157 3.11 -5.99 -15.07
N ILE A 158 1.98 -6.19 -14.41
CA ILE A 158 1.71 -7.40 -13.62
C ILE A 158 0.26 -7.83 -13.82
N SER A 159 0.05 -9.08 -14.24
CA SER A 159 -1.31 -9.63 -14.48
C SER A 159 -2.19 -8.74 -15.39
N GLY A 160 -1.60 -8.09 -16.40
CA GLY A 160 -2.29 -7.16 -17.29
C GLY A 160 -2.54 -5.75 -16.72
N VAL A 161 -2.14 -5.51 -15.46
CA VAL A 161 -2.21 -4.19 -14.81
C VAL A 161 -0.94 -3.40 -15.14
N ARG A 162 -1.11 -2.21 -15.70
CA ARG A 162 0.00 -1.27 -15.88
C ARG A 162 0.39 -0.68 -14.54
N VAL A 163 1.62 -0.93 -14.12
CA VAL A 163 2.17 -0.44 -12.86
C VAL A 163 3.38 0.45 -13.10
N ARG A 164 3.64 1.35 -12.17
CA ARG A 164 4.88 2.13 -12.16
C ARG A 164 5.42 2.18 -10.74
N VAL A 165 6.54 1.51 -10.52
CA VAL A 165 7.30 1.69 -9.27
C VAL A 165 7.86 3.10 -9.26
N GLY A 166 7.69 3.80 -8.15
CA GLY A 166 8.13 5.18 -8.01
C GLY A 166 8.46 5.53 -6.56
N ARG A 167 9.08 6.70 -6.41
CA ARG A 167 9.38 7.28 -5.11
C ARG A 167 8.29 8.28 -4.72
N LEU A 168 8.06 8.40 -3.43
CA LEU A 168 7.22 9.42 -2.82
C LEU A 168 8.13 10.57 -2.35
N HIS A 169 7.71 11.80 -2.59
CA HIS A 169 8.43 13.04 -2.27
C HIS A 169 7.52 13.99 -1.49
#